data_AF-A0A1M6E132-F1
#
_entry.id   AF-A0A1M6E132-F1
#
_cell.length_a   1.000
_cell.length_b   1.000
_cell.length_c   1.000
_cell.angle_alpha   90.00
_cell.angle_beta   90.00
_cell.angle_gamma   90.00
#
_symmetry.space_group_name_H-M   'P 1'
#
loop_
_entity.id
_entity.type
_entity.pdbx_description
1 polymer ?
#
loop_
_entity_poly.entity_id
_entity_poly.type
_entity_poly.pdbx_seq_one_letter_code
_entity_poly.pdbx_strand_id
1 'polypeptide(L)' 'MIERLLLKHLTKKGKIAYFVGVILLLVLLGYFMLEVQNYSLDDDRITIVLAMIVVNLLWAGVCFLCWKKPKEEVLKS' A
#
# COMPACT_ATOMS: atom_id res chain seq x y z
N MET A 1 -8.30 -9.02 -6.55
CA MET A 1 -9.10 -10.00 -5.75
C MET A 1 -8.57 -10.16 -4.32
N ILE A 2 -7.24 -10.20 -4.10
CA ILE A 2 -6.59 -10.25 -2.77
C ILE A 2 -6.91 -9.03 -1.90
N GLU A 3 -6.98 -7.83 -2.48
CA GLU A 3 -7.33 -6.61 -1.75
C GLU A 3 -8.68 -6.69 -1.05
N ARG A 4 -9.69 -7.38 -1.62
CA ARG A 4 -10.98 -7.57 -0.95
C ARG A 4 -10.87 -8.39 0.32
N LEU A 5 -9.98 -9.38 0.37
CA LEU A 5 -9.74 -10.20 1.56
C LEU A 5 -9.02 -9.39 2.64
N LEU A 6 -8.01 -8.60 2.27
CA LEU A 6 -7.33 -7.67 3.18
C LEU A 6 -8.31 -6.65 3.76
N LEU A 7 -9.05 -5.95 2.88
CA LEU A 7 -10.03 -4.95 3.28
C LEU A 7 -11.13 -5.52 4.17
N LYS A 8 -11.50 -6.80 4.04
CA LYS A 8 -12.49 -7.46 4.93
C LYS A 8 -12.00 -7.51 6.39
N HIS A 9 -10.69 -7.69 6.57
CA HIS A 9 -10.02 -7.73 7.87
C HIS A 9 -9.60 -6.35 8.38
N LEU A 10 -9.75 -5.28 7.59
CA LEU A 10 -9.48 -3.91 8.05
C LEU A 10 -10.75 -3.22 8.58
N THR A 11 -10.56 -2.39 9.61
CA THR A 11 -11.63 -1.51 10.14
C THR A 11 -12.08 -0.48 9.09
N LYS A 12 -13.26 0.15 9.27
CA LYS A 12 -13.74 1.22 8.34
C LYS A 12 -12.72 2.35 8.18
N LYS A 13 -12.05 2.74 9.27
CA LYS A 13 -10.97 3.74 9.28
C LYS A 13 -9.72 3.25 8.53
N GLY A 14 -9.36 1.97 8.71
CA GLY A 14 -8.24 1.34 8.01
C GLY A 14 -8.41 1.27 6.49
N LYS A 15 -9.64 1.04 6.00
CA LYS A 15 -9.92 1.06 4.55
C LYS A 15 -9.66 2.43 3.93
N ILE A 16 -10.07 3.49 4.63
CA ILE A 16 -9.87 4.87 4.19
C ILE A 16 -8.38 5.21 4.24
N ALA A 17 -7.70 4.88 5.34
CA ALA A 17 -6.25 5.09 5.48
C ALA A 17 -5.44 4.33 4.41
N TYR A 18 -5.86 3.11 4.06
CA TYR A 18 -5.25 2.35 2.97
C TYR A 18 -5.37 3.10 1.64
N PHE A 19 -6.58 3.50 1.25
CA PHE A 19 -6.80 4.22 -0.02
C PHE A 19 -6.08 5.56 -0.07
N VAL A 20 -6.20 6.36 0.99
CA VAL A 20 -5.55 7.67 1.08
C VAL A 20 -4.02 7.50 1.01
N GLY A 21 -3.47 6.54 1.76
CA GLY A 21 -2.03 6.29 1.79
C GLY A 21 -1.48 5.74 0.48
N VAL A 22 -2.21 4.88 -0.24
CA VAL A 22 -1.80 4.41 -1.58
C VAL A 22 -1.70 5.58 -2.55
N ILE A 23 -2.71 6.46 -2.57
CA ILE A 23 -2.69 7.64 -3.45
C ILE A 23 -1.50 8.56 -3.10
N LEU A 24 -1.31 8.83 -1.81
CA LEU A 24 -0.23 9.69 -1.33
C LEU A 24 1.16 9.12 -1.67
N LEU A 25 1.35 7.81 -1.47
CA LEU A 25 2.60 7.12 -1.80
C LEU A 25 2.86 7.06 -3.30
N LEU A 26 1.83 6.86 -4.13
CA LEU A 26 1.98 6.89 -5.58
C LEU A 26 2.42 8.26 -6.09
N VAL A 27 1.81 9.33 -5.57
CA VAL A 27 2.19 10.71 -5.91
C VAL A 27 3.62 10.99 -5.44
N LEU A 28 3.96 10.64 -4.20
CA LEU A 28 5.28 10.86 -3.63
C LEU A 28 6.36 10.07 -4.39
N LEU A 29 6.08 8.81 -4.73
CA LEU A 29 7.00 7.96 -5.49
C LEU A 29 7.19 8.50 -6.92
N GLY A 30 6.13 8.94 -7.58
CA GLY A 30 6.21 9.55 -8.91
C GLY A 30 7.07 10.81 -8.90
N TYR A 31 6.82 11.71 -7.93
CA TYR A 31 7.65 12.90 -7.72
C TYR A 31 9.12 12.55 -7.48
N PHE A 32 9.40 11.61 -6.58
CA PHE A 32 10.77 11.20 -6.25
C PHE A 32 11.50 10.57 -7.45
N MET A 33 10.83 9.69 -8.19
CA MET A 33 11.47 8.99 -9.31
C MET A 33 11.69 9.92 -10.51
N LEU A 34 10.71 10.76 -10.85
CA LEU A 34 10.79 11.63 -12.03
C LEU A 34 11.60 12.90 -11.77
N GLU A 35 11.45 13.53 -10.59
CA GLU A 35 12.05 14.84 -10.32
C GLU A 35 13.39 14.74 -9.59
N VAL A 36 13.53 13.79 -8.65
CA VAL A 36 14.77 13.66 -7.85
C VAL A 36 15.77 12.74 -8.53
N GLN A 37 15.34 11.56 -8.97
CA GLN A 37 16.23 10.57 -9.62
C GLN A 37 16.41 10.82 -11.12
N ASN A 38 15.62 11.73 -11.73
CA ASN A 38 15.60 11.96 -13.19
C ASN A 38 15.45 10.66 -13.99
N TYR A 39 14.70 9.69 -13.47
CA TYR A 39 14.47 8.45 -14.19
C TYR A 39 13.62 8.68 -15.43
N SER A 40 14.02 8.05 -16.52
CA SER A 40 13.27 8.10 -17.78
C SER A 40 12.16 7.05 -17.76
N LEU A 41 10.95 7.43 -18.16
CA LEU A 41 9.82 6.50 -18.28
C LEU A 41 10.06 5.39 -19.33
N ASP A 42 11.01 5.61 -20.25
CA ASP A 42 11.33 4.66 -21.32
C ASP A 42 12.45 3.69 -20.93
N ASP A 43 13.58 4.17 -20.38
CA ASP A 43 14.70 3.31 -19.98
C ASP A 43 14.50 2.65 -18.61
N ASP A 44 13.92 3.38 -17.64
CA ASP A 44 13.82 2.92 -16.25
C ASP A 44 12.43 2.37 -15.91
N ARG A 45 11.61 2.08 -16.93
CA ARG A 45 10.24 1.59 -16.75
C ARG A 45 10.16 0.42 -15.79
N ILE A 46 11.08 -0.55 -15.93
CA ILE A 46 11.12 -1.74 -15.06
C ILE A 46 11.38 -1.32 -13.61
N THR A 47 12.36 -0.44 -13.38
CA THR A 47 12.71 0.07 -12.05
C THR A 47 11.54 0.82 -11.41
N ILE A 48 10.85 1.68 -12.16
CA ILE A 48 9.67 2.42 -11.70
C ILE A 48 8.53 1.47 -11.33
N VAL A 49 8.22 0.48 -12.19
CA VAL A 49 7.18 -0.52 -11.92
C VAL A 49 7.53 -1.36 -10.69
N LEU A 50 8.79 -1.77 -10.56
CA LEU A 50 9.23 -2.58 -9.42
C LEU A 50 9.14 -1.79 -8.12
N ALA A 51 9.56 -0.52 -8.13
CA ALA A 51 9.42 0.38 -6.99
C ALA A 51 7.95 0.59 -6.58
N MET A 52 7.04 0.77 -7.54
CA MET A 52 5.61 0.88 -7.27
C MET A 52 5.05 -0.36 -6.60
N ILE A 53 5.45 -1.56 -7.05
CA ILE A 53 5.00 -2.83 -6.45
C ILE A 53 5.51 -2.95 -5.02
N VAL A 54 6.80 -2.70 -4.78
CA VAL A 54 7.42 -2.82 -3.45
C VAL A 54 6.78 -1.84 -2.46
N VAL A 55 6.61 -0.57 -2.85
CA VAL A 55 5.99 0.45 -1.99
C VAL A 55 4.54 0.09 -1.65
N ASN A 56 3.76 -0.37 -2.63
CA ASN A 56 2.38 -0.82 -2.38
C ASN A 56 2.34 -2.03 -1.44
N LEU A 57 3.26 -2.99 -1.60
CA LEU A 57 3.32 -4.18 -0.74
C LEU A 57 3.67 -3.81 0.71
N LEU A 58 4.65 -2.93 0.90
CA LEU A 58 5.05 -2.41 2.21
C LEU A 58 3.89 -1.67 2.88
N TRP A 59 3.21 -0.79 2.15
CA TRP A 59 2.08 -0.04 2.68
C TRP A 59 0.89 -0.94 3.02
N ALA A 60 0.61 -1.94 2.19
CA ALA A 60 -0.40 -2.95 2.49
C ALA A 60 -0.09 -3.71 3.79
N GLY A 61 1.19 -4.02 4.03
CA GLY A 61 1.66 -4.61 5.28
C GLY A 61 1.46 -3.69 6.49
N VAL A 62 1.85 -2.41 6.38
CA VAL A 62 1.67 -1.39 7.44
C VAL A 62 0.19 -1.20 7.77
N CYS A 63 -0.66 -1.08 6.75
CA CYS A 63 -2.09 -0.95 6.92
C CYS A 63 -2.72 -2.19 7.58
N PHE A 64 -2.23 -3.39 7.26
CA PHE A 64 -2.67 -4.62 7.90
C PHE A 64 -2.27 -4.65 9.38
N LEU A 65 -1.05 -4.26 9.74
CA LEU A 65 -0.59 -4.27 11.13
C LEU A 65 -1.29 -3.20 11.99
N CYS A 66 -1.45 -1.98 11.48
CA CYS A 66 -2.02 -0.87 12.23
C CYS A 66 -3.55 -0.91 12.33
N TRP A 67 -4.26 -1.46 11.32
CA TRP A 67 -5.72 -1.45 11.26
C TRP A 67 -6.38 -2.82 11.13
N LYS A 68 -5.66 -3.90 11.47
CA LYS A 68 -6.25 -5.22 11.64
C LYS A 68 -7.45 -5.10 12.57
N LYS A 69 -8.60 -5.60 12.13
CA LYS A 69 -9.73 -5.82 13.03
C LYS A 69 -9.29 -6.78 14.13
N PRO A 70 -9.65 -6.53 15.40
CA PRO A 70 -9.46 -7.52 16.45
C PRO A 70 -10.18 -8.81 16.02
N LYS A 71 -9.48 -9.94 16.11
CA LYS A 71 -10.07 -11.27 15.87
C LYS A 71 -11.02 -11.55 17.03
N GLU A 72 -12.32 -11.49 16.79
CA GLU A 72 -13.35 -11.90 17.75
C GLU A 72 -13.49 -13.45 17.84
N GLU A 73 -12.37 -14.20 17.75
CA GLU A 73 -12.37 -15.67 17.79
C GLU A 73 -11.16 -16.25 18.55
N VAL A 74 -10.78 -15.67 19.70
CA VAL A 74 -9.82 -16.30 20.63
C VAL A 74 -10.39 -16.43 22.05
N LEU A 75 -11.66 -16.10 22.28
CA LEU A 75 -12.31 -16.16 23.61
C LEU A 75 -13.61 -16.99 23.60
N LYS A 76 -13.54 -18.16 22.97
CA LYS A 76 -14.41 -19.30 23.30
C LYS A 76 -13.54 -20.56 23.31
N SER A 77 -12.85 -20.78 24.42
CA SER A 77 -12.42 -22.11 24.87
C SER A 77 -12.81 -22.25 26.33
#